data_AF-A0A0G2T4S2-F1
#
_entry.id   AF-A0A0G2T4S2-F1
#
_cell.length_a   1.000
_cell.length_b   1.000
_cell.length_c   1.000
_cell.angle_alpha   90.00
_cell.angle_beta   90.00
_cell.angle_gamma   90.00
#
_symmetry.space_group_name_H-M   'P 1'
#
loop_
_entity.id
_entity.type
_entity.pdbx_description
1 polymer ?
#
loop_
_entity_poly.entity_id
_entity_poly.type
_entity_poly.pdbx_seq_one_letter_code
_entity_poly.pdbx_strand_id
1 'polypeptide(L)'
;KAKIELSSSQQTEINLPFITADQTGPKHLAIKLSRAKFESLVDDLVQRTVEPCKAALKDAGLKAGEIDEVVLVGGMTRMPKIQEVVKAFFGKEPHKGVNPDEVVAMGAAIQGGVLQGDVKDVLLLDVTPL
;
A
#
# COMPACT_ATOMS: atom_id res chain seq x y z
N LYS A 1 0.98 -1.32 -15.56
CA LYS A 1 -0.21 -2.18 -15.84
C LYS A 1 -0.08 -3.56 -15.20
N ALA A 2 0.89 -4.39 -15.63
CA ALA A 2 1.15 -5.73 -15.08
C ALA A 2 1.14 -5.82 -13.54
N LYS A 3 1.85 -4.92 -12.83
CA LYS A 3 1.84 -4.84 -11.35
C LYS A 3 0.43 -4.76 -10.74
N ILE A 4 -0.45 -3.94 -11.32
CA ILE A 4 -1.82 -3.75 -10.85
C ILE A 4 -2.65 -5.01 -11.12
N GLU A 5 -2.53 -5.58 -12.32
CA GLU A 5 -3.20 -6.83 -12.68
C GLU A 5 -2.78 -7.98 -11.76
N LEU A 6 -1.50 -8.06 -11.38
CA LEU A 6 -1.01 -9.06 -10.43
C LEU A 6 -1.59 -8.91 -9.01
N SER A 7 -2.22 -7.78 -8.69
CA SER A 7 -2.94 -7.61 -7.42
C SER A 7 -4.27 -8.37 -7.39
N SER A 8 -4.83 -8.75 -8.56
CA SER A 8 -6.05 -9.56 -8.67
C SER A 8 -5.80 -10.93 -9.32
N SER A 9 -4.95 -11.00 -10.33
CA SER A 9 -4.59 -12.21 -11.08
C SER A 9 -3.29 -12.86 -10.58
N GLN A 10 -3.15 -14.17 -10.76
CA GLN A 10 -1.94 -14.92 -10.39
C GLN A 10 -0.80 -14.78 -11.43
N GLN A 11 -1.14 -14.36 -12.65
CA GLN A 11 -0.22 -14.22 -13.76
C GLN A 11 -0.72 -13.13 -14.70
N THR A 12 0.21 -12.44 -15.37
CA THR A 12 -0.05 -11.49 -16.44
C THR A 12 0.98 -11.67 -17.56
N GLU A 13 0.67 -11.21 -18.76
CA GLU A 13 1.56 -11.22 -19.90
C GLU A 13 1.95 -9.79 -20.26
N ILE A 14 3.26 -9.51 -20.23
CA ILE A 14 3.86 -8.28 -20.71
C ILE A 14 4.14 -8.48 -22.19
N ASN A 15 3.25 -7.95 -23.03
CA ASN A 15 3.36 -7.99 -24.48
C ASN A 15 3.59 -6.57 -25.03
N LEU A 16 4.79 -6.31 -25.53
CA LEU A 16 5.21 -5.05 -26.15
C LEU A 16 5.74 -5.35 -27.57
N PRO A 17 4.89 -5.27 -28.60
CA PRO A 17 5.32 -5.46 -29.97
C PRO A 17 6.18 -4.27 -30.44
N PHE A 18 7.16 -4.53 -31.30
CA PHE A 18 8.03 -3.51 -31.89
C PHE A 18 8.73 -2.63 -30.83
N ILE A 19 9.17 -3.22 -29.73
CA ILE A 19 9.80 -2.49 -28.62
C ILE A 19 11.12 -1.84 -29.03
N THR A 20 11.86 -2.46 -29.95
CA THR A 20 13.11 -1.93 -30.51
C THR A 20 13.42 -2.64 -31.83
N ALA A 21 14.54 -2.32 -32.48
CA ALA A 21 15.06 -3.03 -33.65
C ALA A 21 16.58 -3.21 -33.53
N ASP A 22 17.11 -4.28 -34.12
CA ASP A 22 18.55 -4.51 -34.28
C ASP A 22 18.90 -4.82 -35.75
N GLN A 23 20.14 -5.25 -36.02
CA GLN A 23 20.61 -5.61 -37.37
C GLN A 23 19.77 -6.72 -38.04
N THR A 24 19.02 -7.49 -37.26
CA THR A 24 18.15 -8.58 -37.74
C THR A 24 16.68 -8.16 -37.89
N GLY A 25 16.35 -6.89 -37.59
CA GLY A 25 15.00 -6.34 -37.74
C GLY A 25 14.30 -6.00 -36.41
N PRO A 26 12.98 -5.75 -36.45
CA PRO A 26 12.20 -5.37 -35.27
C PRO A 26 12.11 -6.48 -34.22
N LYS A 27 12.09 -6.10 -32.95
CA LYS A 27 11.98 -6.98 -31.78
C LYS A 27 10.68 -6.77 -31.04
N HIS A 28 10.19 -7.85 -30.45
CA HIS A 28 8.99 -7.88 -29.63
C HIS A 28 9.35 -8.45 -28.25
N LEU A 29 8.74 -7.92 -27.21
CA LEU A 29 8.84 -8.47 -25.86
C LEU A 29 7.53 -9.17 -25.54
N ALA A 30 7.57 -10.49 -25.33
CA ALA A 30 6.43 -11.25 -24.83
C ALA A 30 6.91 -12.09 -23.64
N ILE A 31 6.63 -11.62 -22.43
CA ILE A 31 7.05 -12.28 -21.19
C ILE A 31 5.84 -12.50 -20.30
N LYS A 32 5.66 -13.73 -19.82
CA LYS A 32 4.70 -14.04 -18.77
C LYS A 32 5.33 -13.81 -17.40
N LEU A 33 4.67 -13.03 -16.55
CA LEU A 33 5.09 -12.73 -15.18
C LEU A 33 4.06 -13.28 -14.20
N SER A 34 4.50 -14.12 -13.27
CA SER A 34 3.64 -14.61 -12.17
C SER A 34 3.67 -13.67 -10.97
N ARG A 35 2.61 -13.71 -10.15
CA ARG A 35 2.54 -12.97 -8.88
C ARG A 35 3.70 -13.34 -7.96
N ALA A 36 3.96 -14.64 -7.79
CA ALA A 36 5.07 -15.12 -6.97
C ALA A 36 6.43 -14.56 -7.42
N LYS A 37 6.67 -14.50 -8.74
CA LYS A 37 7.91 -13.89 -9.25
C LYS A 37 7.95 -12.39 -8.95
N PHE A 38 6.86 -11.67 -9.18
CA PHE A 38 6.77 -10.25 -8.84
C PHE A 38 7.02 -10.00 -7.34
N GLU A 39 6.38 -10.78 -6.47
CA GLU A 39 6.56 -10.69 -5.01
C GLU A 39 8.03 -10.92 -4.62
N SER A 40 8.70 -11.93 -5.18
CA SER A 40 10.14 -12.14 -4.92
C SER A 40 11.03 -10.99 -5.39
N LEU A 41 10.60 -10.20 -6.38
CA LEU A 41 11.36 -9.05 -6.89
C LEU A 41 11.21 -7.81 -6.01
N VAL A 42 10.20 -7.76 -5.14
CA VAL A 42 9.89 -6.58 -4.31
C VAL A 42 9.83 -6.90 -2.82
N ASP A 43 10.18 -8.13 -2.41
CA ASP A 43 10.05 -8.58 -1.03
C ASP A 43 10.89 -7.71 -0.08
N ASP A 44 12.09 -7.30 -0.49
CA ASP A 44 12.94 -6.37 0.28
C ASP A 44 12.23 -5.03 0.53
N LEU A 45 11.52 -4.50 -0.46
CA LEU A 45 10.75 -3.26 -0.33
C LEU A 45 9.58 -3.43 0.63
N VAL A 46 8.91 -4.59 0.60
CA VAL A 46 7.83 -4.92 1.53
C VAL A 46 8.35 -5.06 2.96
N GLN A 47 9.45 -5.78 3.17
CA GLN A 47 10.01 -5.95 4.53
C GLN A 47 10.48 -4.61 5.11
N ARG A 48 11.01 -3.71 4.27
CA ARG A 48 11.40 -2.36 4.69
C ARG A 48 10.25 -1.52 5.24
N THR A 49 8.98 -1.82 4.91
CA THR A 49 7.84 -1.09 5.49
C THR A 49 7.51 -1.52 6.91
N VAL A 50 8.00 -2.69 7.36
CA VAL A 50 7.71 -3.23 8.70
C VAL A 50 8.54 -2.55 9.79
N GLU A 51 9.79 -2.21 9.50
CA GLU A 51 10.70 -1.59 10.49
C GLU A 51 10.18 -0.23 11.02
N PRO A 52 9.66 0.69 10.19
CA PRO A 52 9.01 1.90 10.67
C PRO A 52 7.81 1.64 11.59
N CYS A 53 7.01 0.60 11.31
CA CYS A 53 5.89 0.23 12.18
C CYS A 53 6.35 -0.24 13.55
N LYS A 54 7.46 -0.99 13.62
CA LYS A 54 8.08 -1.40 14.90
C LYS A 54 8.60 -0.20 15.69
N ALA A 55 9.25 0.75 15.02
CA ALA A 55 9.74 1.98 15.64
C ALA A 55 8.57 2.80 16.22
N ALA A 56 7.52 3.01 15.44
CA ALA A 56 6.33 3.73 15.89
C ALA A 56 5.65 3.07 17.11
N LEU A 57 5.52 1.74 17.11
CA LEU A 57 5.00 1.00 18.27
C LEU A 57 5.88 1.17 19.51
N LYS A 58 7.20 1.13 19.34
CA LYS A 58 8.16 1.35 20.42
C LYS A 58 8.03 2.75 21.01
N ASP A 59 7.93 3.78 20.16
CA ASP A 59 7.81 5.17 20.59
C ASP A 59 6.47 5.43 21.29
N ALA A 60 5.40 4.74 20.87
CA ALA A 60 4.10 4.76 21.52
C ALA A 60 4.04 3.91 22.81
N GLY A 61 5.06 3.07 23.08
CA GLY A 61 5.05 2.14 24.20
C GLY A 61 4.03 1.00 24.08
N LEU A 62 3.61 0.67 22.86
CA LEU A 62 2.57 -0.32 22.56
C LEU A 62 3.15 -1.57 21.88
N LYS A 63 2.48 -2.70 22.03
CA LYS A 63 2.71 -3.92 21.27
C LYS A 63 1.74 -4.00 20.09
N ALA A 64 2.15 -4.71 19.04
CA ALA A 64 1.33 -4.85 17.83
C ALA A 64 -0.07 -5.44 18.11
N GLY A 65 -0.19 -6.35 19.09
CA GLY A 65 -1.48 -6.93 19.48
C GLY A 65 -2.39 -6.02 20.30
N GLU A 66 -1.90 -4.88 20.78
CA GLU A 66 -2.69 -3.86 21.49
C GLU A 66 -3.39 -2.90 20.51
N ILE A 67 -3.17 -3.06 19.20
CA ILE A 67 -3.81 -2.24 18.17
C ILE A 67 -5.23 -2.76 17.91
N ASP A 68 -6.22 -1.89 18.13
CA ASP A 68 -7.64 -2.21 17.95
C ASP A 68 -8.05 -2.35 16.49
N GLU A 69 -7.56 -1.47 15.61
CA GLU A 69 -7.92 -1.44 14.19
C GLU A 69 -6.71 -1.10 13.33
N VAL A 70 -6.63 -1.72 12.16
CA VAL A 70 -5.56 -1.47 11.18
C VAL A 70 -6.18 -0.93 9.90
N VAL A 71 -5.90 0.32 9.56
CA VAL A 71 -6.44 0.97 8.36
C VAL A 71 -5.38 1.04 7.28
N LEU A 72 -5.68 0.52 6.08
CA LEU A 72 -4.79 0.60 4.92
C LEU A 72 -5.15 1.80 4.05
N VAL A 73 -4.16 2.61 3.71
CA VAL A 73 -4.31 3.82 2.89
C VAL A 73 -3.32 3.80 1.73
N GLY A 74 -3.78 4.20 0.54
CA GLY A 74 -3.00 4.28 -0.69
C GLY A 74 -3.06 3.00 -1.55
N GLY A 75 -3.09 3.17 -2.87
CA GLY A 75 -3.34 2.07 -3.82
C GLY A 75 -2.33 0.91 -3.80
N MET A 76 -1.10 1.10 -3.31
CA MET A 76 -0.13 -0.01 -3.16
C MET A 76 -0.53 -1.02 -2.09
N THR A 77 -1.37 -0.63 -1.13
CA THR A 77 -1.91 -1.55 -0.10
C THR A 77 -2.91 -2.57 -0.65
N ARG A 78 -3.30 -2.44 -1.92
CA ARG A 78 -4.13 -3.42 -2.65
C ARG A 78 -3.35 -4.68 -3.04
N MET A 79 -2.03 -4.67 -2.93
CA MET A 79 -1.19 -5.85 -3.19
C MET A 79 -1.43 -6.92 -2.11
N PRO A 80 -1.78 -8.17 -2.47
CA PRO A 80 -2.06 -9.23 -1.50
C PRO A 80 -0.93 -9.45 -0.48
N LYS A 81 0.32 -9.47 -0.95
CA LYS A 81 1.51 -9.60 -0.09
C LYS A 81 1.60 -8.54 1.01
N ILE A 82 1.21 -7.30 0.74
CA ILE A 82 1.19 -6.22 1.75
C ILE A 82 0.16 -6.56 2.83
N GLN A 83 -1.05 -6.96 2.44
CA GLN A 83 -2.13 -7.31 3.37
C GLN A 83 -1.74 -8.51 4.24
N GLU A 84 -1.08 -9.51 3.66
CA GLU A 84 -0.54 -10.67 4.39
C GLU A 84 0.50 -10.27 5.42
N VAL A 85 1.47 -9.43 5.04
CA VAL A 85 2.53 -8.96 5.95
C VAL A 85 1.96 -8.12 7.07
N VAL A 86 1.04 -7.21 6.77
CA VAL A 86 0.34 -6.38 7.77
C VAL A 86 -0.44 -7.26 8.74
N LYS A 87 -1.20 -8.24 8.23
CA LYS A 87 -1.95 -9.19 9.06
C LYS A 87 -1.02 -10.02 9.94
N ALA A 88 0.10 -10.50 9.40
CA ALA A 88 1.09 -11.26 10.16
C ALA A 88 1.76 -10.41 11.25
N PHE A 89 2.01 -9.14 10.99
CA PHE A 89 2.68 -8.24 11.93
C PHE A 89 1.75 -7.77 13.06
N PHE A 90 0.54 -7.33 12.75
CA PHE A 90 -0.43 -6.84 13.75
C PHE A 90 -1.34 -7.94 14.32
N GLY A 91 -1.34 -9.14 13.73
CA GLY A 91 -2.20 -10.25 14.14
C GLY A 91 -3.69 -10.01 13.88
N LYS A 92 -4.04 -9.01 13.05
CA LYS A 92 -5.41 -8.57 12.81
C LYS A 92 -5.67 -8.32 11.33
N GLU A 93 -6.90 -8.58 10.90
CA GLU A 93 -7.36 -8.26 9.55
C GLU A 93 -7.48 -6.73 9.38
N PRO A 94 -6.93 -6.15 8.31
CA PRO A 94 -7.10 -4.74 8.06
C PRO A 94 -8.55 -4.36 7.76
N HIS A 95 -8.97 -3.22 8.29
CA HIS A 95 -10.30 -2.66 8.11
C HIS A 95 -10.55 -2.28 6.63
N LYS A 96 -11.71 -2.71 6.11
CA LYS A 96 -12.10 -2.51 4.69
C LYS A 96 -13.17 -1.44 4.49
N GLY A 97 -13.66 -0.80 5.55
CA GLY A 97 -14.72 0.21 5.47
C GLY A 97 -14.26 1.59 5.00
N VAL A 98 -13.02 1.73 4.55
CA VAL A 98 -12.42 2.99 4.12
C VAL A 98 -11.91 2.85 2.69
N ASN A 99 -12.21 3.82 1.82
CA ASN A 99 -11.64 3.87 0.49
C ASN A 99 -10.17 4.32 0.57
N PRO A 100 -9.19 3.45 0.25
CA PRO A 100 -7.77 3.78 0.40
C PRO A 100 -7.29 4.89 -0.55
N ASP A 101 -8.04 5.18 -1.62
CA ASP A 101 -7.64 6.18 -2.63
C ASP A 101 -8.19 7.59 -2.31
N GLU A 102 -9.26 7.69 -1.51
CA GLU A 102 -9.98 8.95 -1.28
C GLU A 102 -9.94 9.42 0.18
N VAL A 103 -9.67 8.52 1.14
CA VAL A 103 -9.76 8.82 2.58
C VAL A 103 -8.91 10.02 3.00
N VAL A 104 -7.74 10.20 2.39
CA VAL A 104 -6.85 11.33 2.72
C VAL A 104 -7.51 12.66 2.32
N ALA A 105 -8.11 12.73 1.14
CA ALA A 105 -8.79 13.92 0.66
C ALA A 105 -10.05 14.23 1.51
N MET A 106 -10.78 13.19 1.91
CA MET A 106 -11.90 13.33 2.84
C MET A 106 -11.46 13.87 4.20
N GLY A 107 -10.36 13.35 4.76
CA GLY A 107 -9.79 13.84 6.01
C GLY A 107 -9.37 15.31 5.94
N ALA A 108 -8.77 15.73 4.82
CA ALA A 108 -8.43 17.13 4.58
C ALA A 108 -9.67 18.04 4.53
N ALA A 109 -10.75 17.59 3.87
CA ALA A 109 -12.01 18.34 3.82
C ALA A 109 -12.66 18.47 5.21
N ILE A 110 -12.65 17.40 6.01
CA ILE A 110 -13.13 17.43 7.40
C ILE A 110 -12.33 18.44 8.22
N GLN A 111 -11.00 18.42 8.11
CA GLN A 111 -10.14 19.38 8.79
C GLN A 111 -10.45 20.83 8.37
N GLY A 112 -10.75 21.07 7.09
CA GLY A 112 -11.21 22.37 6.60
C GLY A 112 -12.52 22.82 7.26
N GLY A 113 -13.49 21.90 7.40
CA GLY A 113 -14.75 22.17 8.09
C GLY A 113 -14.57 22.45 9.59
N VAL A 114 -13.60 21.81 10.26
CA VAL A 114 -13.26 22.11 11.66
C VAL A 114 -12.70 23.53 11.79
N LEU A 115 -11.80 23.93 10.89
CA LEU A 115 -11.21 25.28 10.89
C LEU A 115 -12.25 26.38 10.61
N GLN A 116 -13.29 26.08 9.84
CA GLN A 116 -14.40 27.01 9.57
C GLN A 116 -15.46 27.03 10.70
N GLY A 117 -15.46 26.04 11.58
CA GLY A 117 -16.45 25.88 12.65
C GLY A 117 -17.74 25.17 12.23
N ASP A 118 -17.80 24.63 11.00
CA ASP A 118 -18.92 23.86 10.47
C ASP A 118 -18.95 22.44 11.05
N VAL A 119 -17.78 21.88 11.37
CA VAL A 119 -17.62 20.61 12.08
C VAL A 119 -17.28 20.91 13.54
N LYS A 120 -18.14 20.44 14.45
CA LYS A 120 -18.01 20.67 15.90
C LYS A 120 -17.62 19.38 16.62
N ASP A 121 -17.12 19.53 17.84
CA ASP A 121 -16.76 18.42 18.75
C ASP A 121 -15.64 17.50 18.24
N VAL A 122 -14.76 18.02 17.38
CA VAL A 122 -13.54 17.34 16.91
C VAL A 122 -12.32 18.09 17.41
N LEU A 123 -11.43 17.39 18.13
CA LEU A 123 -10.13 17.90 18.54
C LEU A 123 -9.03 16.99 17.96
N LEU A 124 -8.07 17.59 17.27
CA LEU A 124 -6.90 16.90 16.70
C LEU A 124 -5.63 17.46 17.35
N LEU A 125 -4.78 16.57 17.86
CA LEU A 125 -3.44 16.90 18.36
C LEU A 125 -2.44 16.05 17.58
N ASP A 126 -1.53 16.71 16.87
CA ASP A 126 -0.50 16.08 16.05
C ASP A 126 0.91 16.41 16.58
N VAL A 127 1.93 15.72 16.09
CA VAL A 127 3.31 15.79 16.59
C VAL A 127 4.30 16.15 15.49
N THR A 128 5.48 16.66 15.87
CA THR A 128 6.59 16.86 14.94
C THR A 128 7.35 15.54 14.77
N PRO A 129 7.58 15.06 13.53
CA PRO A 129 8.18 13.74 13.31
C PRO A 129 9.73 13.71 13.38
N LEU A 130 10.41 14.86 13.50
CA LEU A 130 11.87 15.02 13.50
C LEU A 130 12.32 16.12 14.46
#